data_AF-A0A3Q2CI28-F1
#
_entry.id   AF-A0A3Q2CI28-F1
#
_cell.length_a   1.000
_cell.length_b   1.000
_cell.length_c   1.000
_cell.angle_alpha   90.00
_cell.angle_beta   90.00
_cell.angle_gamma   90.00
#
_symmetry.space_group_name_H-M   'P 1'
#
loop_
_entity.id
_entity.type
_entity.pdbx_description
1 polymer ?
#
loop_
_entity_poly.entity_id
_entity_poly.type
_entity_poly.pdbx_seq_one_letter_code
_entity_poly.pdbx_strand_id
1 'polypeptide(L)'
;CGATTIQTQVKQCRITQNKSTCVFERPFLIFDVLNVFFLGSSGLISSNTVMNAVMLALSRPQTNVIPIGSFMPIWAAVEQKSHQPLTLLMDECVAASTPDLQPGSQIYPLVVNHGCLLESKRGSALFLPRYHSSAIVLYLQSFKFGMGEVYIHCNLIVWDPDSFDQRKKACHVKDGSWELLDDPNRSFLCNCCETSCGPRRKRAAALGRF
;
A
#
# COMPACT_ATOMS: atom_id res chain seq x y z
N CYS A 1 13.62 -14.88 8.50
CA CYS A 1 13.52 -13.52 7.93
C CYS A 1 12.35 -12.79 8.58
N GLY A 2 12.60 -11.73 9.36
CA GLY A 2 11.53 -10.89 9.92
C GLY A 2 10.89 -10.02 8.85
N ALA A 3 9.57 -9.89 8.82
CA ALA A 3 8.89 -8.88 8.01
C ALA A 3 8.88 -7.57 8.80
N THR A 4 9.40 -6.49 8.22
CA THR A 4 9.26 -5.17 8.84
C THR A 4 8.08 -4.42 8.24
N THR A 5 7.25 -3.85 9.11
CA THR A 5 6.11 -3.01 8.73
C THR A 5 6.48 -1.55 8.96
N ILE A 6 6.23 -0.71 7.96
CA ILE A 6 6.51 0.73 7.95
C ILE A 6 5.17 1.41 7.72
N GLN A 7 4.76 2.28 8.63
CA GLN A 7 3.53 3.05 8.49
C GLN A 7 3.87 4.40 7.86
N THR A 8 3.13 4.75 6.82
CA THR A 8 3.33 6.01 6.10
C THR A 8 1.99 6.62 5.77
N GLN A 9 1.96 7.95 5.67
CA GLN A 9 0.77 8.68 5.28
C GLN A 9 1.11 9.73 4.23
N VAL A 10 0.16 9.96 3.33
CA VAL A 10 0.21 11.08 2.39
C VAL A 10 -1.13 11.79 2.35
N LYS A 11 -1.10 13.11 2.42
CA LYS A 11 -2.28 13.94 2.18
C LYS A 11 -2.62 13.89 0.71
N GLN A 12 -3.74 13.25 0.38
CA GLN A 12 -4.23 13.11 -0.98
C GLN A 12 -4.82 14.44 -1.45
N CYS A 13 -5.88 14.97 -0.83
CA CYS A 13 -6.59 16.09 -1.46
C CYS A 13 -7.17 17.06 -0.43
N ARG A 14 -7.07 18.37 -0.66
CA ARG A 14 -7.98 19.38 -0.07
C ARG A 14 -9.01 19.79 -1.12
N ILE A 15 -10.30 19.63 -0.82
CA ILE A 15 -11.40 20.10 -1.68
C ILE A 15 -11.51 21.62 -1.52
N THR A 16 -11.33 22.37 -2.61
CA THR A 16 -11.50 23.83 -2.59
C THR A 16 -12.96 24.24 -2.85
N GLN A 17 -13.34 25.46 -2.47
CA GLN A 17 -14.72 25.97 -2.55
C GLN A 17 -15.32 25.94 -3.97
N ASN A 18 -14.49 25.81 -5.02
CA ASN A 18 -14.92 25.62 -6.42
C ASN A 18 -15.19 24.14 -6.83
N LYS A 19 -15.45 23.26 -5.86
CA LYS A 19 -16.16 21.95 -5.97
C LYS A 19 -15.64 20.86 -6.92
N SER A 20 -14.67 21.09 -7.82
CA SER A 20 -14.22 20.09 -8.81
C SER A 20 -12.72 19.80 -8.84
N THR A 21 -11.92 20.53 -8.05
CA THR A 21 -10.47 20.40 -8.03
C THR A 21 -9.96 19.99 -6.66
N CYS A 22 -9.05 19.02 -6.66
CA CYS A 22 -8.29 18.63 -5.49
C CYS A 22 -6.92 19.30 -5.54
N VAL A 23 -6.53 19.98 -4.47
CA VAL A 23 -5.18 20.53 -4.37
C VAL A 23 -4.35 19.59 -3.51
N PHE A 24 -3.26 19.10 -4.08
CA PHE A 24 -2.17 18.45 -3.37
C PHE A 24 -1.25 19.52 -2.81
N GLU A 25 -1.13 19.60 -1.50
CA GLU A 25 0.05 20.23 -0.92
C GLU A 25 1.19 19.24 -1.15
N ARG A 26 2.22 19.62 -1.93
CA ARG A 26 3.43 18.80 -2.09
C ARG A 26 3.86 18.38 -0.68
N PRO A 27 3.91 17.07 -0.37
CA PRO A 27 4.44 16.69 0.91
C PRO A 27 5.87 17.22 0.96
N PHE A 28 6.16 18.02 1.98
CA PHE A 28 7.53 18.14 2.47
C PHE A 28 8.05 16.70 2.58
N LEU A 29 9.29 16.49 2.13
CA LEU A 29 9.98 15.21 2.29
C LEU A 29 9.99 14.88 3.78
N ILE A 30 9.00 14.13 4.27
CA ILE A 30 9.04 13.55 5.59
C ILE A 30 9.95 12.35 5.42
N PHE A 31 11.24 12.57 5.65
CA PHE A 31 12.15 11.50 5.98
C PHE A 31 11.73 10.98 7.35
N ASP A 32 10.71 10.14 7.41
CA ASP A 32 10.50 9.33 8.60
C ASP A 32 11.63 8.31 8.60
N VAL A 33 12.68 8.63 9.37
CA VAL A 33 13.82 7.76 9.63
C VAL A 33 13.34 6.63 10.53
N LEU A 34 12.58 5.69 9.96
CA LEU A 34 12.18 4.47 10.64
C LEU A 34 13.38 3.52 10.65
N ASN A 35 14.01 3.38 11.82
CA ASN A 35 15.02 2.34 12.04
C ASN A 35 14.33 0.97 11.95
N VAL A 36 14.48 0.32 10.80
CA VAL A 36 13.91 -1.00 10.51
C VAL A 36 14.87 -2.09 10.98
N PHE A 37 14.46 -2.90 11.96
CA PHE A 37 15.26 -4.01 12.50
C PHE A 37 14.86 -5.36 11.86
N PHE A 38 15.73 -5.95 11.05
CA PHE A 38 15.56 -7.34 10.62
C PHE A 38 16.22 -8.30 11.61
N LEU A 39 15.42 -9.09 12.33
CA LEU A 39 15.90 -10.30 13.00
C LEU A 39 15.86 -11.46 11.99
N GLY A 40 16.96 -11.64 11.28
CA GLY A 40 17.20 -12.81 10.45
C GLY A 40 17.82 -13.95 11.27
N SER A 41 17.02 -14.89 11.76
CA SER A 41 17.53 -16.13 12.33
C SER A 41 17.97 -17.09 11.23
N SER A 42 19.13 -16.82 10.63
CA SER A 42 19.85 -17.78 9.78
C SER A 42 21.24 -17.98 10.37
N GLY A 43 21.37 -18.96 11.26
CA GLY A 43 22.61 -19.68 11.55
C GLY A 43 23.82 -18.92 12.12
N LEU A 44 24.33 -17.85 11.51
CA LEU A 44 25.65 -17.31 11.87
C LEU A 44 25.86 -15.78 11.73
N ILE A 45 24.93 -14.97 11.20
CA ILE A 45 25.14 -13.50 11.16
C ILE A 45 23.81 -12.75 11.35
N SER A 46 23.67 -12.05 12.48
CA SER A 46 22.64 -11.03 12.69
C SER A 46 23.14 -9.72 12.09
N SER A 47 22.84 -9.43 10.82
CA SER A 47 23.22 -8.17 10.19
C SER A 47 22.16 -7.10 10.47
N ASN A 48 22.58 -6.01 11.12
CA ASN A 48 21.74 -4.83 11.32
C ASN A 48 21.74 -3.98 10.05
N THR A 49 20.60 -3.86 9.37
CA THR A 49 20.46 -2.98 8.19
C THR A 49 19.47 -1.87 8.49
N VAL A 50 19.94 -0.62 8.52
CA VAL A 50 19.07 0.57 8.61
C VAL A 50 18.53 0.88 7.21
N MET A 51 17.21 1.05 7.07
CA MET A 51 16.56 1.43 5.82
C MET A 51 15.69 2.66 6.00
N ASN A 52 15.72 3.58 5.05
CA ASN A 52 14.86 4.77 5.05
C ASN A 52 13.70 4.56 4.08
N ALA A 53 12.47 4.80 4.51
CA ALA A 53 11.27 4.66 3.67
C ALA A 53 10.64 6.02 3.42
N VAL A 54 10.15 6.24 2.20
CA VAL A 54 9.49 7.47 1.80
C VAL A 54 8.27 7.15 0.95
N MET A 55 7.13 7.78 1.27
CA MET A 55 5.90 7.70 0.47
C MET A 55 5.55 9.09 -0.03
N LEU A 56 5.40 9.23 -1.35
CA LEU A 56 5.14 10.49 -2.04
C LEU A 56 4.01 10.31 -3.04
N ALA A 57 3.01 11.18 -2.98
CA ALA A 57 2.06 11.31 -4.08
C ALA A 57 2.60 12.35 -5.07
N LEU A 58 2.72 11.95 -6.34
CA LEU A 58 3.23 12.83 -7.39
C LEU A 58 2.05 13.30 -8.25
N SER A 59 1.83 14.61 -8.32
CA SER A 59 0.95 15.18 -9.33
C SER A 59 1.72 15.39 -10.64
N ARG A 60 1.02 15.31 -11.79
CA ARG A 60 1.60 15.58 -13.11
C ARG A 60 2.35 16.92 -13.06
N PRO A 61 3.58 17.03 -13.61
CA PRO A 61 4.60 18.03 -13.22
C PRO A 61 4.24 19.51 -13.44
N GLN A 62 3.05 19.84 -13.95
CA GLN A 62 2.66 21.22 -14.21
C GLN A 62 1.89 21.89 -13.06
N THR A 63 1.17 21.16 -12.20
CA THR A 63 0.42 21.78 -11.11
C THR A 63 0.28 20.89 -9.88
N ASN A 64 0.09 21.52 -8.73
CA ASN A 64 -0.30 20.89 -7.47
C ASN A 64 -1.83 20.64 -7.41
N VAL A 65 -2.52 20.68 -8.56
CA VAL A 65 -3.98 20.59 -8.63
C VAL A 65 -4.36 19.39 -9.49
N ILE A 66 -5.06 18.43 -8.88
CA ILE A 66 -5.55 17.21 -9.50
C ILE A 66 -7.08 17.33 -9.61
N PRO A 67 -7.65 17.47 -10.82
CA PRO A 67 -9.09 17.45 -11.00
C PRO A 67 -9.68 16.11 -10.51
N ILE A 68 -10.83 16.15 -9.85
CA ILE A 68 -11.52 14.90 -9.43
C ILE A 68 -11.73 14.01 -10.66
N GLY A 69 -11.47 12.71 -10.51
CA GLY A 69 -11.56 11.73 -11.59
C GLY A 69 -10.29 11.59 -12.44
N SER A 70 -9.28 12.45 -12.25
CA SER A 70 -7.97 12.24 -12.88
C SER A 70 -7.13 11.26 -12.07
N PHE A 71 -6.29 10.49 -12.75
CA PHE A 71 -5.39 9.54 -12.10
C PHE A 71 -4.14 10.22 -11.56
N MET A 72 -3.70 9.77 -10.39
CA MET A 72 -2.52 10.25 -9.70
C MET A 72 -1.65 9.06 -9.25
N PRO A 73 -0.33 9.09 -9.50
CA PRO A 73 0.58 8.09 -8.97
C PRO A 73 0.97 8.38 -7.52
N ILE A 74 0.74 7.41 -6.65
CA ILE A 74 1.23 7.35 -5.28
C ILE A 74 2.43 6.41 -5.26
N TRP A 75 3.60 7.00 -5.08
CA TRP A 75 4.88 6.31 -5.02
C TRP A 75 5.24 6.00 -3.57
N ALA A 76 5.78 4.81 -3.34
CA ALA A 76 6.50 4.48 -2.13
C ALA A 76 7.83 3.84 -2.51
N ALA A 77 8.90 4.24 -1.83
CA ALA A 77 10.24 3.74 -2.07
C ALA A 77 11.00 3.58 -0.75
N VAL A 78 11.88 2.58 -0.71
CA VAL A 78 12.83 2.39 0.38
C VAL A 78 14.24 2.50 -0.17
N GLU A 79 15.06 3.35 0.46
CA GLU A 79 16.48 3.44 0.19
C GLU A 79 17.20 2.30 0.90
N GLN A 80 17.81 1.42 0.10
CA GLN A 80 18.59 0.29 0.59
C GLN A 80 20.06 0.69 0.66
N LYS A 81 20.66 0.64 1.86
CA LYS A 81 22.10 0.84 2.07
C LYS A 81 22.92 -0.46 2.05
N SER A 82 22.29 -1.59 1.72
CA SER A 82 22.86 -2.94 1.85
C SER A 82 22.79 -3.72 0.54
N HIS A 83 23.65 -4.74 0.41
CA HIS A 83 23.79 -5.58 -0.77
C HIS A 83 22.64 -6.58 -1.00
N GLN A 84 21.68 -6.71 -0.07
CA GLN A 84 20.60 -7.69 -0.19
C GLN A 84 19.37 -7.08 -0.90
N PRO A 85 18.92 -7.64 -2.04
CA PRO A 85 17.75 -7.13 -2.74
C PRO A 85 16.49 -7.39 -1.93
N LEU A 86 15.63 -6.38 -1.84
CA LEU A 86 14.33 -6.47 -1.16
C LEU A 86 13.22 -5.91 -2.05
N THR A 87 12.01 -6.44 -1.88
CA THR A 87 10.80 -5.96 -2.55
C THR A 87 9.89 -5.23 -1.56
N LEU A 88 9.47 -4.01 -1.93
CA LEU A 88 8.52 -3.21 -1.16
C LEU A 88 7.08 -3.54 -1.57
N LEU A 89 6.21 -3.80 -0.61
CA LEU A 89 4.80 -4.11 -0.83
C LEU A 89 3.91 -3.14 -0.04
N MET A 90 2.79 -2.73 -0.63
CA MET A 90 1.69 -2.08 0.10
C MET A 90 0.84 -3.20 0.70
N ASP A 91 0.97 -3.45 2.00
CA ASP A 91 0.24 -4.53 2.68
C ASP A 91 -1.23 -4.13 2.87
N GLU A 92 -1.46 -2.93 3.39
CA GLU A 92 -2.79 -2.36 3.61
C GLU A 92 -2.76 -0.85 3.38
N CYS A 93 -3.81 -0.31 2.77
CA CYS A 93 -3.97 1.13 2.58
C CYS A 93 -5.43 1.54 2.78
N VAL A 94 -5.66 2.62 3.49
CA VAL A 94 -6.98 3.21 3.73
C VAL A 94 -6.95 4.71 3.47
N ALA A 95 -8.01 5.24 2.88
CA ALA A 95 -8.25 6.67 2.82
C ALA A 95 -9.13 7.10 4.00
N ALA A 96 -8.81 8.23 4.62
CA ALA A 96 -9.52 8.79 5.76
C ALA A 96 -9.75 10.29 5.57
N SER A 97 -10.75 10.83 6.26
CA SER A 97 -11.00 12.28 6.28
C SER A 97 -10.15 13.05 7.30
N THR A 98 -9.35 12.32 8.08
CA THR A 98 -8.52 12.87 9.18
C THR A 98 -7.06 12.48 8.98
N PRO A 99 -6.11 13.33 9.43
CA PRO A 99 -4.70 12.99 9.40
C PRO A 99 -4.41 11.78 10.26
N ASP A 100 -5.04 11.61 11.43
CA ASP A 100 -4.84 10.43 12.27
C ASP A 100 -6.02 9.47 12.19
N LEU A 101 -5.73 8.16 12.21
CA LEU A 101 -6.73 7.11 12.28
C LEU A 101 -7.17 6.91 13.74
N GLN A 102 -8.35 7.42 14.09
CA GLN A 102 -8.94 7.26 15.42
C GLN A 102 -10.11 6.28 15.39
N PRO A 103 -10.47 5.67 16.54
CA PRO A 103 -11.69 4.88 16.64
C PRO A 103 -12.92 5.71 16.22
N GLY A 104 -13.64 5.28 15.19
CA GLY A 104 -14.79 6.00 14.63
C GLY A 104 -14.47 6.94 13.46
N SER A 105 -13.20 7.06 13.03
CA SER A 105 -12.84 7.74 11.78
C SER A 105 -13.55 7.09 10.60
N GLN A 106 -14.10 7.92 9.70
CA GLN A 106 -14.64 7.44 8.44
C GLN A 106 -13.46 7.01 7.56
N ILE A 107 -13.37 5.71 7.26
CA ILE A 107 -12.29 5.15 6.45
C ILE A 107 -12.83 4.47 5.18
N TYR A 108 -12.02 4.47 4.14
CA TYR A 108 -12.30 3.85 2.87
C TYR A 108 -11.13 2.94 2.46
N PRO A 109 -11.32 1.61 2.41
CA PRO A 109 -10.24 0.68 2.12
C PRO A 109 -9.83 0.74 0.64
N LEU A 110 -8.53 0.87 0.39
CA LEU A 110 -7.93 0.86 -0.95
C LEU A 110 -7.22 -0.47 -1.22
N VAL A 111 -6.30 -0.83 -0.32
CA VAL A 111 -5.53 -2.09 -0.36
C VAL A 111 -5.84 -2.87 0.91
N VAL A 112 -6.25 -4.13 0.77
CA VAL A 112 -6.65 -5.00 1.88
C VAL A 112 -6.05 -6.40 1.70
N ASN A 113 -6.29 -7.31 2.65
CA ASN A 113 -5.95 -8.73 2.48
C ASN A 113 -4.48 -8.94 2.06
N HIS A 114 -3.56 -8.17 2.65
CA HIS A 114 -2.14 -8.23 2.35
C HIS A 114 -1.81 -8.00 0.86
N GLY A 115 -2.13 -6.81 0.36
CA GLY A 115 -1.78 -6.39 -0.99
C GLY A 115 -2.83 -6.58 -2.09
N CYS A 116 -4.09 -6.84 -1.75
CA CYS A 116 -5.20 -6.87 -2.73
C CYS A 116 -5.78 -5.47 -2.95
N LEU A 117 -5.59 -4.90 -4.15
CA LEU A 117 -6.09 -3.57 -4.52
C LEU A 117 -7.57 -3.63 -4.92
N LEU A 118 -8.48 -3.24 -4.02
CA LEU A 118 -9.94 -3.33 -4.25
C LEU A 118 -10.43 -2.42 -5.38
N GLU A 119 -9.89 -1.20 -5.44
CA GLU A 119 -10.29 -0.19 -6.43
C GLU A 119 -9.99 -0.63 -7.87
N SER A 120 -9.08 -1.59 -8.06
CA SER A 120 -8.79 -2.12 -9.40
C SER A 120 -9.97 -2.86 -10.03
N LYS A 121 -10.87 -3.45 -9.23
CA LYS A 121 -12.12 -4.05 -9.73
C LYS A 121 -13.02 -3.05 -10.44
N ARG A 122 -12.98 -1.80 -10.01
CA ARG A 122 -13.80 -0.70 -10.56
C ARG A 122 -13.07 0.04 -11.68
N GLY A 123 -11.83 -0.34 -11.99
CA GLY A 123 -10.95 0.39 -12.92
C GLY A 123 -10.47 1.74 -12.38
N SER A 124 -10.72 2.05 -11.11
CA SER A 124 -10.31 3.31 -10.47
C SER A 124 -8.90 3.25 -9.86
N ALA A 125 -8.23 2.10 -9.91
CA ALA A 125 -6.84 2.00 -9.50
C ALA A 125 -6.08 0.85 -10.18
N LEU A 126 -4.76 0.94 -10.28
CA LEU A 126 -3.90 -0.19 -10.64
C LEU A 126 -2.50 -0.01 -10.06
N PHE A 127 -1.77 -1.10 -9.87
CA PHE A 127 -0.34 -1.01 -9.60
C PHE A 127 0.42 -0.90 -10.92
N LEU A 128 1.32 0.08 -11.03
CA LEU A 128 2.18 0.19 -12.21
C LEU A 128 3.33 -0.82 -12.14
N PRO A 129 3.84 -1.29 -13.28
CA PRO A 129 5.05 -2.11 -13.33
C PRO A 129 6.19 -1.45 -12.55
N ARG A 130 6.93 -2.26 -11.78
CA ARG A 130 8.02 -1.75 -10.96
C ARG A 130 9.19 -1.31 -11.83
N TYR A 131 9.71 -0.13 -11.54
CA TYR A 131 11.02 0.30 -12.05
C TYR A 131 12.17 -0.25 -11.21
N HIS A 132 11.97 -0.37 -9.88
CA HIS A 132 12.93 -0.92 -8.92
C HIS A 132 12.17 -1.77 -7.89
N SER A 133 12.72 -2.90 -7.44
CA SER A 133 12.06 -3.80 -6.47
C SER A 133 11.75 -3.09 -5.14
N SER A 134 12.62 -2.17 -4.74
CA SER A 134 12.47 -1.33 -3.53
C SER A 134 11.41 -0.23 -3.65
N ALA A 135 10.69 -0.15 -4.78
CA ALA A 135 9.66 0.83 -5.03
C ALA A 135 8.35 0.18 -5.52
N ILE A 136 7.23 0.79 -5.17
CA ILE A 136 5.90 0.41 -5.62
C ILE A 136 5.09 1.67 -5.94
N VAL A 137 4.30 1.60 -7.00
CA VAL A 137 3.50 2.74 -7.46
C VAL A 137 2.05 2.32 -7.60
N LEU A 138 1.19 2.94 -6.79
CA LEU A 138 -0.25 2.82 -6.87
C LEU A 138 -0.78 3.98 -7.73
N TYR A 139 -1.35 3.68 -8.88
CA TYR A 139 -2.00 4.66 -9.75
C TYR A 139 -3.48 4.70 -9.43
N LEU A 140 -3.91 5.73 -8.71
CA LEU A 140 -5.24 5.85 -8.13
C LEU A 140 -6.01 6.99 -8.79
N GLN A 141 -7.24 6.75 -9.18
CA GLN A 141 -8.14 7.80 -9.64
C GLN A 141 -8.54 8.66 -8.44
N SER A 142 -8.35 9.97 -8.55
CA SER A 142 -8.77 10.91 -7.51
C SER A 142 -10.29 10.83 -7.30
N PHE A 143 -10.69 10.76 -6.04
CA PHE A 143 -12.09 10.64 -5.64
C PHE A 143 -12.41 11.62 -4.53
N LYS A 144 -13.70 11.89 -4.36
CA LYS A 144 -14.20 12.68 -3.25
C LYS A 144 -14.59 11.76 -2.10
N PHE A 145 -14.09 12.06 -0.91
CA PHE A 145 -14.44 11.36 0.31
C PHE A 145 -14.74 12.36 1.42
N GLY A 146 -15.96 12.33 1.95
CA GLY A 146 -16.44 13.35 2.87
C GLY A 146 -16.53 14.76 2.25
N MET A 147 -16.46 15.78 3.12
CA MET A 147 -16.57 17.19 2.74
C MET A 147 -15.24 17.95 2.87
N GLY A 148 -14.14 17.26 3.19
CA GLY A 148 -12.89 17.89 3.62
C GLY A 148 -11.66 17.33 2.91
N GLU A 149 -10.57 17.21 3.66
CA GLU A 149 -9.33 16.65 3.16
C GLU A 149 -9.38 15.12 3.14
N VAL A 150 -8.64 14.50 2.23
CA VAL A 150 -8.47 13.04 2.17
C VAL A 150 -7.00 12.72 2.44
N TYR A 151 -6.76 11.79 3.37
CA TYR A 151 -5.45 11.29 3.74
C TYR A 151 -5.38 9.80 3.41
N ILE A 152 -4.32 9.37 2.73
CA ILE A 152 -4.07 7.96 2.46
C ILE A 152 -3.03 7.47 3.44
N HIS A 153 -3.43 6.50 4.24
CA HIS A 153 -2.61 5.77 5.19
C HIS A 153 -2.24 4.43 4.60
N CYS A 154 -0.96 4.10 4.57
CA CYS A 154 -0.48 2.82 4.07
C CYS A 154 0.49 2.17 5.05
N ASN A 155 0.24 0.89 5.30
CA ASN A 155 1.18 -0.04 5.90
C ASN A 155 2.00 -0.67 4.78
N LEU A 156 3.28 -0.33 4.72
CA LEU A 156 4.25 -0.88 3.79
C LEU A 156 5.00 -2.02 4.47
N ILE A 157 5.36 -3.04 3.72
CA ILE A 157 6.22 -4.12 4.22
C ILE A 157 7.37 -4.36 3.24
N VAL A 158 8.52 -4.74 3.79
CA VAL A 158 9.68 -5.13 2.99
C VAL A 158 9.91 -6.62 3.11
N TRP A 159 10.11 -7.29 1.97
CA TRP A 159 10.22 -8.74 1.90
C TRP A 159 11.28 -9.20 0.89
N ASP A 160 11.55 -10.51 0.91
CA ASP A 160 12.43 -11.19 -0.03
C ASP A 160 11.76 -11.24 -1.43
N PRO A 161 12.43 -10.78 -2.51
CA PRO A 161 11.89 -10.77 -3.86
C PRO A 161 11.53 -12.16 -4.40
N ASP A 162 12.13 -13.23 -3.87
CA ASP A 162 11.94 -14.59 -4.40
C ASP A 162 10.88 -15.38 -3.62
N SER A 163 10.32 -14.81 -2.55
CA SER A 163 9.49 -15.51 -1.56
C SER A 163 8.08 -14.91 -1.43
N PHE A 164 7.37 -14.75 -2.54
CA PHE A 164 5.97 -14.32 -2.54
C PHE A 164 5.02 -15.41 -2.03
N ASP A 165 4.03 -15.01 -1.25
CA ASP A 165 2.96 -15.87 -0.75
C ASP A 165 1.61 -15.13 -0.67
N GLN A 166 0.58 -15.78 -0.13
CA GLN A 166 -0.74 -15.16 0.01
C GLN A 166 -0.75 -13.92 0.91
N ARG A 167 0.26 -13.66 1.73
CA ARG A 167 0.42 -12.47 2.58
C ARG A 167 1.56 -11.54 2.14
N LYS A 168 2.31 -11.91 1.11
CA LYS A 168 3.45 -11.17 0.57
C LYS A 168 3.24 -11.08 -0.94
N LYS A 169 2.39 -10.14 -1.36
CA LYS A 169 1.97 -9.96 -2.76
C LYS A 169 1.49 -8.54 -3.02
N ALA A 170 1.38 -8.18 -4.29
CA ALA A 170 0.65 -7.00 -4.75
C ALA A 170 -0.25 -7.43 -5.92
N CYS A 171 -1.56 -7.45 -5.69
CA CYS A 171 -2.56 -7.95 -6.63
C CYS A 171 -3.48 -6.84 -7.09
N HIS A 172 -3.77 -6.80 -8.39
CA HIS A 172 -4.77 -5.93 -8.98
C HIS A 172 -5.58 -6.71 -10.02
N VAL A 173 -6.77 -6.21 -10.35
CA VAL A 173 -7.60 -6.79 -11.40
C VAL A 173 -7.16 -6.23 -12.75
N LYS A 174 -6.90 -7.14 -13.69
CA LYS A 174 -6.60 -6.86 -15.09
C LYS A 174 -7.41 -7.82 -15.95
N ASP A 175 -8.09 -7.25 -16.96
CA ASP A 175 -8.97 -7.99 -17.87
C ASP A 175 -10.02 -8.87 -17.14
N GLY A 176 -10.53 -8.38 -16.01
CA GLY A 176 -11.55 -9.06 -15.20
C GLY A 176 -11.04 -10.16 -14.28
N SER A 177 -9.73 -10.39 -14.21
CA SER A 177 -9.12 -11.40 -13.34
C SER A 177 -8.07 -10.80 -12.40
N TRP A 178 -7.89 -11.39 -11.21
CA TRP A 178 -6.83 -10.97 -10.29
C TRP A 178 -5.46 -11.42 -10.82
N GLU A 179 -4.55 -10.46 -11.00
CA GLU A 179 -3.19 -10.67 -11.48
C GLU A 179 -2.19 -10.24 -10.38
N LEU A 180 -1.15 -11.05 -10.19
CA LEU A 180 0.00 -10.69 -9.35
C LEU A 180 0.90 -9.73 -10.12
N LEU A 181 1.20 -8.57 -9.54
CA LEU A 181 2.05 -7.53 -10.14
C LEU A 181 3.43 -8.06 -10.52
N ASP A 182 4.05 -8.84 -9.63
CA ASP A 182 5.45 -9.23 -9.72
C ASP A 182 5.69 -10.43 -10.65
N ASP A 183 4.73 -11.35 -10.74
CA ASP A 183 4.79 -12.52 -11.62
C ASP A 183 3.37 -13.00 -11.99
N PRO A 184 2.84 -12.64 -13.18
CA PRO A 184 1.51 -13.04 -13.61
C PRO A 184 1.29 -14.56 -13.62
N ASN A 185 2.35 -15.39 -13.76
CA ASN A 185 2.23 -16.85 -13.71
C ASN A 185 1.89 -17.38 -12.31
N ARG A 186 2.12 -16.57 -11.26
CA ARG A 186 1.81 -16.89 -9.86
C ARG A 186 0.55 -16.19 -9.37
N SER A 187 -0.34 -15.77 -10.26
CA SER A 187 -1.61 -15.11 -9.92
C SER A 187 -2.54 -15.96 -9.04
N PHE A 188 -2.30 -17.28 -8.91
CA PHE A 188 -2.99 -18.13 -7.93
C PHE A 188 -2.81 -17.64 -6.47
N LEU A 189 -1.75 -16.88 -6.17
CA LEU A 189 -1.55 -16.23 -4.87
C LEU A 189 -2.59 -15.13 -4.59
N CYS A 190 -3.20 -14.56 -5.64
CA CYS A 190 -4.24 -13.53 -5.53
C CYS A 190 -5.66 -14.10 -5.40
N ASN A 191 -5.87 -15.42 -5.53
CA ASN A 191 -7.20 -16.04 -5.43
C ASN A 191 -7.89 -15.79 -4.07
N CYS A 192 -7.11 -15.51 -3.02
CA CYS A 192 -7.65 -15.17 -1.70
C CYS A 192 -8.21 -13.74 -1.60
N CYS A 193 -8.01 -12.88 -2.61
CA CYS A 193 -8.45 -11.48 -2.58
C CYS A 193 -9.98 -11.30 -2.56
N GLU A 194 -10.75 -12.30 -3.01
CA GLU A 194 -12.22 -12.35 -2.86
C GLU A 194 -12.69 -12.87 -1.50
N THR A 195 -11.78 -13.45 -0.72
CA THR A 195 -12.12 -14.07 0.56
C THR A 195 -11.24 -13.48 1.65
N SER A 196 -10.29 -14.24 2.18
CA SER A 196 -9.33 -13.77 3.16
C SER A 196 -7.99 -14.43 2.89
N CYS A 197 -6.95 -13.60 2.81
CA CYS A 197 -5.57 -14.04 2.63
C CYS A 197 -4.86 -14.40 3.96
N GLY A 198 -5.64 -14.55 5.04
CA GLY A 198 -5.17 -14.99 6.34
C GLY A 198 -5.15 -16.52 6.49
N PRO A 199 -4.64 -17.03 7.63
CA PRO A 199 -4.83 -18.44 7.92
C PRO A 199 -6.33 -18.67 8.04
N ARG A 200 -6.88 -19.62 7.30
CA ARG A 200 -8.27 -20.08 7.50
C ARG A 200 -8.39 -20.39 8.99
N ARG A 201 -9.09 -19.55 9.77
CA ARG A 201 -9.54 -19.99 11.09
C ARG A 201 -10.37 -21.22 10.78
N LYS A 202 -9.86 -22.42 11.08
CA LYS A 202 -10.70 -23.62 11.10
C LYS A 202 -11.90 -23.19 11.92
N ARG A 203 -13.10 -23.24 11.33
CA ARG A 203 -14.33 -23.06 12.08
C ARG A 203 -14.23 -24.06 13.23
N ALA A 204 -13.96 -23.58 14.44
CA ALA A 204 -14.18 -24.36 15.63
C ALA A 204 -15.70 -24.52 15.72
N ALA A 205 -16.19 -25.59 15.10
CA ALA A 205 -17.49 -26.11 15.44
C ALA A 205 -17.44 -26.51 16.92
N ALA A 206 -18.43 -26.01 17.68
CA ALA A 206 -18.83 -26.41 19.02
C ALA A 206 -17.88 -26.09 20.19
N LEU A 207 -18.27 -25.10 21.00
CA LEU A 207 -18.80 -25.22 22.38
C LEU A 207 -19.31 -23.80 22.72
N GLY A 208 -20.55 -23.51 23.08
CA GLY A 208 -21.43 -24.25 23.96
C GLY A 208 -21.44 -23.62 25.34
N ARG A 209 -22.42 -22.72 25.57
CA ARG A 209 -23.14 -22.42 26.83
C ARG A 209 -22.61 -21.38 27.84
N PHE A 210 -23.61 -20.56 28.23
CA PHE A 210 -23.84 -19.64 29.36
C PHE A 210 -22.98 -18.40 29.50
#